data_AF-A0A973AF53-F1
#
_entry.id   AF-A0A973AF53-F1
#
_cell.length_a   1.000
_cell.length_b   1.000
_cell.length_c   1.000
_cell.angle_alpha   90.00
_cell.angle_beta   90.00
_cell.angle_gamma   90.00
#
_symmetry.space_group_name_H-M   'P 1'
#
loop_
_entity.id
_entity.type
_entity.pdbx_description
1 polymer ?
#
loop_
_entity_poly.entity_id
_entity_poly.type
_entity_poly.pdbx_seq_one_letter_code
_entity_poly.pdbx_strand_id
1 'polypeptide(L)' 'PVETVLDDIPALALTEPEARMLSRGQGVPVLPVASRSPFKNISQGDVVCAMAGGRLVALAKIMGGEIRPFRVMNF' A
#
# COMPACT_ATOMS: atom_id res chain seq x y z
N PRO A 1 0.54 0.16 30.64
CA PRO A 1 0.47 1.05 29.46
C PRO A 1 0.57 0.21 28.19
N VAL A 2 -0.51 0.11 27.41
CA VAL A 2 -0.47 -0.55 26.10
C VAL A 2 0.11 0.47 25.12
N GLU A 3 1.36 0.26 24.72
CA GLU A 3 1.98 0.98 23.61
C GLU A 3 1.35 0.42 22.32
N THR A 4 0.27 1.04 21.85
CA THR A 4 -0.26 0.73 20.53
C THR A 4 0.64 1.35 19.47
N VAL A 5 1.66 0.61 19.03
CA VAL A 5 2.47 0.89 17.84
C VAL A 5 1.61 0.69 16.58
N LEU A 6 0.55 1.49 16.42
CA LEU A 6 -0.32 1.49 15.24
C LEU A 6 -0.09 2.74 14.35
N ASP A 7 0.84 3.62 14.71
CA ASP A 7 1.01 4.94 14.09
C ASP A 7 1.91 4.96 12.82
N ASP A 8 2.61 3.89 12.47
CA ASP A 8 3.68 3.94 11.46
C ASP A 8 3.42 3.16 10.15
N ILE A 9 2.17 2.85 9.78
CA ILE A 9 1.90 2.21 8.48
C ILE A 9 1.81 3.29 7.38
N PRO A 10 2.80 3.41 6.47
CA PRO A 10 2.81 4.47 5.47
C PRO A 10 1.67 4.30 4.46
N ALA A 11 1.07 5.42 4.08
CA ALA A 11 -0.02 5.46 3.11
C ALA A 11 0.51 5.72 1.69
N LEU A 12 0.43 4.72 0.81
CA LEU A 12 0.81 4.86 -0.60
C LEU A 12 -0.37 5.31 -1.43
N ALA A 13 -0.22 6.46 -2.08
CA ALA A 13 -1.18 6.99 -3.03
C ALA A 13 -1.08 6.23 -4.36
N LEU A 14 -2.18 5.57 -4.72
CA LEU A 14 -2.34 4.83 -5.96
C LEU A 14 -3.17 5.63 -6.96
N THR A 15 -2.87 5.38 -8.22
CA THR A 15 -3.75 5.74 -9.33
C THR A 15 -4.95 4.77 -9.39
N GLU A 16 -6.02 5.18 -10.06
CA GLU A 16 -7.19 4.31 -10.29
C GLU A 16 -6.86 2.93 -10.91
N PRO A 17 -5.99 2.81 -11.95
CA PRO A 17 -5.64 1.49 -12.48
C PRO A 17 -4.89 0.62 -11.47
N GLU A 18 -3.95 1.18 -10.71
CA GLU A 18 -3.22 0.44 -9.67
C GLU A 18 -4.15 -0.02 -8.54
N ALA A 19 -5.08 0.83 -8.13
CA ALA A 19 -6.11 0.50 -7.15
C ALA A 19 -7.00 -0.65 -7.63
N ARG A 20 -7.40 -0.65 -8.90
CA ARG A 20 -8.18 -1.73 -9.52
C ARG A 20 -7.40 -3.03 -9.59
N MET A 21 -6.07 -2.98 -9.79
CA MET A 21 -5.22 -4.16 -9.75
C MET A 21 -5.17 -4.75 -8.34
N LEU A 22 -4.85 -3.93 -7.32
CA LEU A 22 -4.81 -4.38 -5.93
C LEU A 22 -6.16 -4.91 -5.44
N SER A 23 -7.28 -4.28 -5.81
CA SER A 23 -8.61 -4.74 -5.39
C SER A 23 -8.98 -6.10 -5.99
N ARG A 24 -8.31 -6.50 -7.08
CA ARG A 24 -8.43 -7.83 -7.71
C ARG A 24 -7.39 -8.83 -7.19
N GLY A 25 -6.60 -8.46 -6.17
CA GLY A 25 -5.53 -9.30 -5.63
C GLY A 25 -4.23 -9.29 -6.46
N GLN A 26 -4.12 -8.44 -7.48
CA GLN A 26 -2.93 -8.35 -8.33
C GLN A 26 -1.87 -7.45 -7.69
N GLY A 27 -0.59 -7.75 -7.92
CA GLY A 27 0.52 -6.91 -7.46
C GLY A 27 0.68 -5.63 -8.28
N VAL A 28 1.17 -4.56 -7.65
CA VAL A 28 1.51 -3.30 -8.31
C VAL A 28 3.01 -3.03 -8.17
N PRO A 29 3.74 -2.64 -9.22
CA PRO A 29 5.15 -2.31 -9.12
C PRO A 29 5.40 -1.19 -8.09
N VAL A 30 6.39 -1.37 -7.21
CA VAL A 30 6.69 -0.42 -6.13
C VAL A 30 7.26 0.88 -6.69
N LEU A 31 8.15 0.80 -7.69
CA LEU A 31 8.91 1.96 -8.18
C LEU A 31 8.01 3.11 -8.65
N PRO A 32 7.02 2.92 -9.55
CA PRO A 32 6.13 4.01 -9.98
C PRO A 32 5.36 4.64 -8.81
N VAL A 33 4.94 3.83 -7.84
CA VAL A 33 4.19 4.30 -6.67
C VAL A 33 5.11 5.09 -5.74
N ALA A 34 6.30 4.56 -5.43
CA ALA A 34 7.30 5.19 -4.57
C ALA A 34 7.80 6.53 -5.17
N SER A 35 7.99 6.61 -6.49
CA SER A 35 8.40 7.86 -7.16
C SER A 35 7.38 9.00 -7.02
N ARG A 36 6.10 8.70 -6.82
CA ARG A 36 5.03 9.69 -6.59
C ARG A 36 4.70 9.87 -5.09
N SER A 37 5.18 8.96 -4.27
CA SER A 37 4.88 8.93 -2.85
C SER A 37 5.84 9.83 -2.08
N PRO A 38 5.37 10.59 -1.07
CA PRO A 38 6.26 11.38 -0.21
C PRO A 38 7.14 10.49 0.70
N PHE A 39 6.82 9.19 0.82
CA PHE A 39 7.52 8.25 1.68
C PHE A 39 8.82 7.76 1.02
N LYS A 40 9.96 8.14 1.61
CA LYS A 40 11.30 7.82 1.09
C LYS A 40 11.90 6.52 1.62
N ASN A 41 11.27 5.89 2.62
CA ASN A 41 11.84 4.75 3.35
C ASN A 41 10.88 3.55 3.33
N ILE A 42 10.57 3.05 2.13
CA ILE A 42 9.79 1.82 1.98
C ILE A 42 10.77 0.67 1.72
N SER A 43 10.78 -0.31 2.61
CA SER A 43 11.66 -1.46 2.57
C SER A 43 10.90 -2.74 2.20
N GLN A 44 11.65 -3.75 1.76
CA GLN A 44 11.08 -5.08 1.57
C GLN A 44 10.55 -5.61 2.91
N GLY A 45 9.31 -6.10 2.90
CA GLY A 45 8.63 -6.59 4.08
C GLY A 45 7.72 -5.56 4.76
N ASP A 46 7.80 -4.29 4.39
CA ASP A 46 6.96 -3.26 5.00
C ASP A 46 5.48 -3.47 4.67
N VAL A 47 4.65 -3.22 5.67
CA VAL A 47 3.19 -3.13 5.50
C VAL A 47 2.85 -1.70 5.15
N VAL A 48 1.98 -1.52 4.17
CA VAL A 48 1.57 -0.22 3.64
C VAL A 48 0.05 -0.15 3.47
N CYS A 49 -0.50 1.04 3.64
CA CYS A 49 -1.89 1.34 3.33
C CYS A 49 -1.99 1.81 1.87
N ALA A 50 -2.66 1.06 1.02
CA ALA A 50 -2.91 1.45 -0.37
C ALA A 50 -4.16 2.35 -0.44
N MET A 51 -3.96 3.62 -0.78
CA MET A 51 -5.00 4.65 -0.82
C MET A 51 -5.27 5.10 -2.25
N ALA A 52 -6.53 5.28 -2.63
CA ALA A 52 -6.91 5.87 -3.92
C ALA A 52 -8.11 6.81 -3.72
N GLY A 53 -8.04 8.02 -4.29
CA GLY A 53 -9.13 9.00 -4.18
C GLY A 53 -9.54 9.32 -2.72
N GLY A 54 -8.58 9.30 -1.80
CA GLY A 54 -8.84 9.53 -0.36
C GLY A 54 -9.46 8.33 0.38
N ARG A 55 -9.58 7.16 -0.25
CA ARG A 55 -10.16 5.95 0.37
C ARG A 55 -9.12 4.84 0.47
N LEU A 56 -9.19 4.06 1.54
CA LEU A 56 -8.37 2.85 1.71
C LEU A 56 -8.88 1.75 0.79
N VAL A 57 -8.01 1.28 -0.12
CA VAL A 57 -8.34 0.21 -1.07
C VAL A 57 -7.87 -1.14 -0.54
N ALA A 58 -6.67 -1.20 0.02
CA ALA A 58 -6.09 -2.44 0.54
C ALA A 58 -5.02 -2.18 1.60
N LEU A 59 -4.79 -3.17 2.45
CA LEU A 59 -3.52 -3.33 3.16
C LEU A 59 -2.63 -4.25 2.32
N ALA A 60 -1.40 -3.82 2.12
CA ALA A 60 -0.45 -4.49 1.24
C ALA A 60 0.93 -4.61 1.88
N LYS A 61 1.73 -5.53 1.36
CA LYS A 61 3.11 -5.77 1.78
C LYS A 61 4.05 -5.61 0.59
N ILE A 62 5.21 -5.03 0.84
CA ILE A 62 6.25 -4.85 -0.18
C ILE A 62 7.04 -6.15 -0.31
N MET A 63 6.93 -6.82 -1.45
CA MET A 63 7.61 -8.09 -1.71
C MET A 63 8.07 -8.18 -3.17
N GLY A 64 9.34 -8.51 -3.38
CA GLY A 64 9.87 -8.76 -4.73
C GLY A 64 9.75 -7.58 -5.69
N GLY A 65 9.79 -6.34 -5.19
CA GLY A 65 9.59 -5.12 -6.01
C GLY A 65 8.12 -4.81 -6.31
N GLU A 66 7.18 -5.54 -5.72
CA GLU A 66 5.74 -5.30 -5.85
C GLU A 66 5.08 -4.96 -4.50
N ILE A 67 4.03 -4.15 -4.56
CA ILE A 67 3.04 -3.95 -3.52
C ILE A 67 2.01 -5.06 -3.71
N ARG A 68 1.95 -6.03 -2.80
CA ARG A 68 1.02 -7.17 -2.89
C ARG A 68 -0.06 -7.07 -1.81
N PRO A 69 -1.35 -7.13 -2.19
CA PRO A 69 -2.43 -7.00 -1.23
C PRO A 69 -2.54 -8.29 -0.41
N PHE A 70 -2.72 -8.15 0.91
CA PHE A 70 -3.09 -9.27 1.77
C PHE A 70 -4.48 -9.08 2.40
N ARG A 71 -5.00 -7.85 2.38
CA ARG A 71 -6.38 -7.55 2.75
C ARG A 71 -6.94 -6.46 1.86
N VAL A 72 -7.90 -6.80 1.01
CA VAL A 72 -8.65 -5.84 0.18
C VAL A 72 -9.85 -5.34 0.98
N MET A 73 -10.16 -4.06 0.87
CA MET A 73 -11.37 -3.49 1.45
C MET A 73 -12.54 -3.73 0.48
N ASN A 74 -13.59 -4.38 0.98
CA ASN A 74 -14.87 -4.49 0.29
C ASN A 74 -15.79 -3.42 0.87
N PHE A 75 -16.29 -2.52 0.02
CA PHE A 75 -17.28 -1.50 0.38
C PHE A 75 -18.59 -1.79 -0.34
#